data_AF-A0A1F8LRT9-F1
#
_entry.id   AF-A0A1F8LRT9-F1
#
_cell.length_a   1.000
_cell.length_b   1.000
_cell.length_c   1.000
_cell.angle_alpha   90.00
_cell.angle_beta   90.00
_cell.angle_gamma   90.00
#
_symmetry.space_group_name_H-M   'P 1'
#
loop_
_entity.id
_entity.type
_entity.pdbx_description
1 polymer ?
#
loop_
_entity_poly.entity_id
_entity_poly.type
_entity_poly.pdbx_seq_one_letter_code
_entity_poly.pdbx_strand_id
1 'polypeptide(L)'
;MLFTGGTFTMSGSLPLNHIAAWNIPSHSWLPLGSGTDNQVLTIASNGSRIYAGGIFHLAGGKLSDYLGSYESSASLSIILPVVMR
;
A
#
# COMPACT_ATOMS: atom_id res chain seq x y z
N MET A 1 7.67 -0.84 10.59
CA MET A 1 7.22 -0.06 9.42
C MET A 1 6.07 0.83 9.87
N LEU A 2 5.90 2.01 9.30
CA LEU A 2 4.68 2.80 9.45
C LEU A 2 3.94 2.80 8.12
N PHE A 3 2.63 2.58 8.13
CA PHE A 3 1.84 2.58 6.91
C PHE A 3 1.06 3.88 6.79
N THR A 4 1.01 4.44 5.59
CA THR A 4 0.30 5.69 5.32
C THR A 4 -0.52 5.56 4.05
N GLY A 5 -1.67 6.21 4.08
CA GLY A 5 -2.61 6.31 2.97
C GLY A 5 -3.03 7.76 2.82
N GLY A 6 -3.37 8.17 1.60
CA GLY A 6 -3.85 9.53 1.37
C GLY A 6 -3.91 9.90 -0.10
N THR A 7 -3.73 11.18 -0.37
CA THR A 7 -3.82 11.75 -1.73
C THR A 7 -2.48 11.80 -2.47
N PHE A 8 -1.37 11.49 -1.80
CA PHE A 8 -0.03 11.53 -2.37
C PHE A 8 0.14 10.48 -3.47
N THR A 9 0.93 10.78 -4.49
CA THR A 9 1.29 9.81 -5.54
C THR A 9 2.79 9.53 -5.59
N MET A 10 3.62 10.41 -5.02
CA MET A 10 5.08 10.33 -5.10
C MET A 10 5.75 10.76 -3.78
N SER A 11 6.97 10.27 -3.58
CA SER A 11 7.96 10.85 -2.66
C SER A 11 9.26 11.13 -3.43
N GLY A 12 9.52 12.40 -3.75
CA GLY A 12 10.59 12.74 -4.68
C GLY A 12 10.31 12.11 -6.05
N SER A 13 11.23 11.29 -6.56
CA SER A 13 11.05 10.53 -7.81
C SER A 13 10.45 9.14 -7.62
N LEU A 14 10.19 8.69 -6.39
CA LEU A 14 9.66 7.36 -6.10
C LEU A 14 8.12 7.37 -6.20
N PRO A 15 7.49 6.64 -7.15
CA PRO A 15 6.05 6.48 -7.18
C PRO A 15 5.58 5.61 -6.01
N LEU A 16 4.54 6.08 -5.32
CA LEU A 16 3.93 5.39 -4.17
C LEU A 16 2.45 5.09 -4.41
N ASN A 17 1.74 5.94 -5.17
CA ASN A 17 0.33 5.76 -5.56
C ASN A 17 -0.61 5.55 -4.35
N HIS A 18 -0.81 6.61 -3.58
CA HIS A 18 -1.81 6.76 -2.51
C HIS A 18 -1.62 5.87 -1.27
N ILE A 19 -0.68 4.93 -1.29
CA ILE A 19 -0.37 4.07 -0.14
C ILE A 19 1.12 3.73 -0.10
N ALA A 20 1.73 3.81 1.08
CA ALA A 20 3.16 3.56 1.24
C ALA A 20 3.49 3.02 2.63
N ALA A 21 4.71 2.49 2.74
CA ALA A 21 5.32 2.16 4.02
C ALA A 21 6.58 2.99 4.27
N TRP A 22 6.74 3.52 5.47
CA TRP A 22 7.99 4.10 5.95
C TRP A 22 8.84 3.03 6.62
N ASN A 23 10.03 2.82 6.06
CA ASN A 23 11.07 2.00 6.66
C ASN A 23 11.81 2.85 7.71
N ILE A 24 11.54 2.55 8.99
CA ILE A 24 12.12 3.27 10.13
C ILE A 24 13.65 3.05 10.19
N PRO A 25 14.19 1.82 10.09
CA PRO A 25 15.64 1.61 10.04
C PRO A 25 16.39 2.42 8.98
N SER A 26 15.91 2.42 7.72
CA SER A 26 16.61 3.07 6.60
C SER A 26 16.15 4.50 6.32
N HIS A 27 15.21 5.03 7.11
CA HIS A 27 14.61 6.36 6.90
C HIS A 27 14.16 6.59 5.45
N SER A 28 13.44 5.63 4.88
CA SER A 28 13.03 5.68 3.47
C SER A 28 11.60 5.20 3.25
N TRP A 29 10.97 5.76 2.21
CA TRP A 29 9.67 5.30 1.73
C TRP A 29 9.81 4.04 0.89
N LEU A 30 8.83 3.15 1.01
CA LEU A 30 8.68 1.95 0.23
C LEU A 30 7.28 1.94 -0.42
N PRO A 31 7.18 1.67 -1.73
CA PRO A 31 5.89 1.46 -2.38
C PRO A 31 5.26 0.14 -1.92
N LEU A 32 3.94 0.11 -1.84
CA LEU A 32 3.19 -1.12 -1.57
C LEU A 32 2.57 -1.65 -2.87
N GLY A 33 3.31 -2.54 -3.54
CA GLY A 33 2.96 -3.02 -4.88
C GLY A 33 2.84 -1.85 -5.85
N SER A 34 1.76 -1.84 -6.65
CA SER A 34 1.43 -0.71 -7.53
C SER A 34 0.63 0.41 -6.84
N GLY A 35 0.36 0.30 -5.54
CA GLY A 35 -0.50 1.20 -4.77
C GLY A 35 -1.98 1.05 -5.12
N THR A 36 -2.73 2.15 -5.13
CA THR A 36 -4.14 2.23 -5.56
C THR A 36 -4.31 3.23 -6.70
N ASP A 37 -5.43 3.19 -7.44
CA ASP A 37 -5.74 4.15 -8.51
C ASP A 37 -6.42 5.45 -8.02
N ASN A 38 -6.80 5.49 -6.74
CA ASN A 38 -7.36 6.66 -6.08
C ASN A 38 -7.02 6.67 -4.59
N GLN A 39 -7.48 7.70 -3.87
CA GLN A 39 -7.12 7.99 -2.50
C GLN A 39 -7.45 6.86 -1.51
N VAL A 40 -6.52 6.59 -0.61
CA VAL A 40 -6.73 5.76 0.59
C VAL A 40 -7.09 6.67 1.75
N LEU A 41 -8.25 6.45 2.36
CA LEU A 41 -8.81 7.27 3.44
C LEU A 41 -8.55 6.66 4.82
N THR A 42 -8.35 5.34 4.90
CA THR A 42 -8.12 4.65 6.17
C THR A 42 -7.19 3.45 5.98
N ILE A 43 -6.41 3.14 7.01
CA ILE A 43 -5.53 1.98 7.06
C ILE A 43 -5.69 1.27 8.40
N ALA A 44 -5.80 -0.05 8.35
CA ALA A 44 -5.69 -0.94 9.51
C ALA A 44 -4.61 -2.00 9.24
N SER A 45 -3.94 -2.47 10.29
CA SER A 45 -3.01 -3.60 10.18
C SER A 45 -3.16 -4.54 11.37
N ASN A 46 -2.96 -5.83 11.12
CA ASN A 46 -2.92 -6.87 12.15
C ASN A 46 -1.51 -7.50 12.30
N GLY A 47 -0.48 -6.85 11.76
CA GLY A 47 0.91 -7.32 11.82
C GLY A 47 1.33 -8.23 10.67
N SER A 48 0.42 -9.01 10.07
CA SER A 48 0.68 -9.83 8.87
C SER A 48 0.05 -9.25 7.60
N ARG A 49 -1.04 -8.51 7.75
CA ARG A 49 -1.78 -7.87 6.67
C ARG A 49 -1.99 -6.39 6.95
N ILE A 50 -2.18 -5.65 5.87
CA ILE A 50 -2.57 -4.25 5.82
C ILE A 50 -3.88 -4.20 5.05
N TYR A 51 -4.84 -3.47 5.58
CA TYR A 51 -6.13 -3.22 4.95
C TYR A 51 -6.22 -1.73 4.66
N ALA A 52 -6.55 -1.40 3.42
CA ALA A 52 -6.71 -0.03 2.95
C ALA A 52 -8.16 0.18 2.53
N GLY A 53 -8.81 1.22 3.07
CA GLY A 53 -10.14 1.64 2.68
C GLY A 53 -10.10 3.02 2.02
N GLY A 54 -10.89 3.26 0.98
CA GLY A 54 -10.84 4.52 0.25
C GLY A 54 -11.86 4.61 -0.89
N ILE A 55 -11.55 5.46 -1.87
CA ILE A 55 -12.40 5.74 -3.06
C ILE A 55 -11.78 5.18 -4.36
N PHE A 56 -10.93 4.17 -4.23
CA PHE A 56 -10.24 3.49 -5.33
C PHE A 56 -11.04 2.31 -5.87
N HIS A 57 -10.75 1.93 -7.12
CA HIS A 57 -11.31 0.75 -7.79
C HIS A 57 -10.21 -0.27 -8.13
N LEU A 58 -8.94 0.13 -8.02
CA LEU A 58 -7.79 -0.75 -8.17
C LEU A 58 -6.91 -0.70 -6.92
N ALA A 59 -6.50 -1.88 -6.45
CA ALA A 59 -5.46 -2.05 -5.44
C ALA A 59 -4.44 -3.10 -5.91
N GLY A 60 -3.15 -2.75 -5.89
CA GLY A 60 -2.08 -3.61 -6.38
C GLY A 60 -2.24 -4.01 -7.85
N GLY A 61 -2.87 -3.15 -8.66
CA GLY A 61 -3.14 -3.39 -10.08
C GLY A 61 -4.32 -4.33 -10.38
N LYS A 62 -5.18 -4.63 -9.40
CA LYS A 62 -6.36 -5.50 -9.55
C LYS A 62 -7.63 -4.80 -9.11
N LEU A 63 -8.77 -5.15 -9.72
CA LEU A 63 -10.09 -4.66 -9.32
C LEU A 63 -10.35 -4.99 -7.85
N SER A 64 -10.61 -3.94 -7.07
CA SER A 64 -10.84 -3.99 -5.63
C SER A 64 -11.56 -2.70 -5.24
N ASP A 65 -12.88 -2.74 -5.23
CA ASP A 65 -13.69 -1.54 -4.98
C ASP A 65 -13.65 -1.18 -3.49
N TYR A 66 -13.15 0.03 -3.21
CA TYR A 66 -13.17 0.70 -1.90
C TYR A 66 -12.38 0.04 -0.76
N LEU A 67 -12.01 -1.24 -0.89
CA LEU A 67 -11.26 -2.01 0.10
C LEU A 67 -10.20 -2.86 -0.60
N GLY A 68 -8.97 -2.85 -0.09
CA GLY A 68 -7.83 -3.60 -0.60
C GLY A 68 -6.99 -4.14 0.54
N SER A 69 -6.24 -5.21 0.30
CA SER A 69 -5.34 -5.78 1.30
C SER A 69 -3.95 -6.05 0.73
N TYR A 70 -2.94 -5.83 1.56
CA TYR A 70 -1.53 -6.03 1.24
C TYR A 70 -0.90 -6.91 2.33
N GLU A 71 0.10 -7.72 1.97
CA GLU A 71 0.94 -8.40 2.96
C GLU A 71 1.86 -7.37 3.63
N SER A 72 2.08 -7.52 4.93
CA SER A 72 2.93 -6.60 5.72
C SER A 72 4.42 -6.98 5.72
N SER A 73 4.80 -8.06 5.01
CA SER A 73 6.09 -8.71 5.26
C SER A 73 7.27 -7.78 4.98
N ALA A 74 8.17 -7.70 5.97
CA ALA A 74 9.47 -7.05 5.87
C ALA A 74 10.49 -7.89 5.08
N SER A 75 10.04 -8.88 4.31
CA SER A 75 10.91 -9.74 3.53
C SER A 75 11.26 -9.03 2.23
N LEU A 76 12.51 -8.56 2.17
CA LEU A 76 13.17 -8.12 0.95
C LEU A 76 12.78 -9.02 -0.24
N SER A 77 12.37 -8.37 -1.32
CA SER A 77 12.09 -8.92 -2.66
C SER A 77 10.62 -9.27 -2.93
N ILE A 78 9.95 -8.34 -3.62
CA ILE A 78 8.74 -8.55 -4.43
C ILE A 78 7.50 -8.96 -3.62
N ILE A 79 6.71 -7.95 -3.23
CA ILE A 79 5.32 -8.14 -2.83
C ILE A 79 4.54 -8.53 -4.09
N LEU A 80 4.38 -9.84 -4.32
CA LEU A 80 3.39 -10.34 -5.27
C LEU A 80 1.99 -10.01 -4.73
N PRO A 81 1.08 -9.43 -5.54
CA PRO A 81 -0.30 -9.24 -5.12
C PRO A 81 -0.97 -10.61 -4.97
N VAL A 82 -1.17 -11.07 -3.73
CA VAL A 82 -1.96 -12.28 -3.46
C VAL A 82 -3.44 -11.96 -3.64
N VAL A 83 -4.10 -12.75 -4.48
CA VAL A 83 -5.55 -12.71 -4.76
C VAL A 83 -6.29 -13.35 -3.58
N MET A 84 -7.28 -12.66 -3.00
CA MET A 84 -8.36 -13.38 -2.32
C MET A 84 -9.39 -13.79 -3.37
N ARG A 85 -9.76 -15.07 -3.35
CA ARG A 85 -10.93 -15.58 -4.05
C ARG A 85 -12.21 -15.03 -3.41
#